data_AF-A0A4Z0F7B6-F1
#
_entry.id   AF-A0A4Z0F7B6-F1
#
_cell.length_a   1.000
_cell.length_b   1.000
_cell.length_c   1.000
_cell.angle_alpha   90.00
_cell.angle_beta   90.00
_cell.angle_gamma   90.00
#
_symmetry.space_group_name_H-M   'P 1'
#
loop_
_entity.id
_entity.type
_entity.pdbx_description
1 polymer ?
#
loop_
_entity_poly.entity_id
_entity_poly.type
_entity_poly.pdbx_seq_one_letter_code
_entity_poly.pdbx_strand_id
1 'polypeptide(L)' 'NLVGDYAHRHRVKPGITGWAQINGWRGETDTLDKMKMRIQYDLEYIRNWSLWMDCRIILATFTKGFVGQNAY' A
#
# COMPACT_ATOMS: atom_id res chain seq x y z
N ASN A 1 -15.11 -3.88 25.07
CA ASN A 1 -13.72 -3.97 24.53
C ASN A 1 -13.72 -3.84 23.03
N LEU A 2 -13.77 -2.60 22.51
CA LEU A 2 -13.96 -2.27 21.08
C LEU A 2 -12.78 -2.66 20.17
N VAL A 3 -11.65 -3.08 20.75
CA VAL A 3 -10.39 -3.38 20.04
C VAL A 3 -10.36 -4.81 19.50
N GLY A 4 -11.09 -5.75 20.13
CA GLY A 4 -11.12 -7.16 19.73
C GLY A 4 -11.83 -7.40 18.39
N ASP A 5 -12.92 -6.67 18.13
CA ASP A 5 -13.69 -6.81 16.88
C ASP A 5 -13.00 -6.17 15.66
N TYR A 6 -12.05 -5.25 15.89
CA TYR A 6 -11.25 -4.65 14.81
C TYR A 6 -10.25 -5.64 14.20
N ALA A 7 -9.71 -6.58 14.99
CA ALA A 7 -8.75 -7.58 14.49
C ALA A 7 -9.40 -8.61 13.54
N HIS A 8 -10.70 -8.87 13.68
CA HIS A 8 -11.40 -9.90 12.91
C HIS A 8 -11.88 -9.47 11.53
N ARG A 9 -11.88 -8.16 11.20
CA ARG A 9 -12.42 -7.65 9.92
C ARG A 9 -11.38 -7.32 8.85
N HIS A 10 -10.08 -7.41 9.14
CA HIS A 10 -9.03 -6.88 8.26
C HIS A 10 -8.13 -7.93 7.60
N ARG A 11 -8.72 -8.96 6.99
CA ARG A 11 -8.05 -9.78 5.96
C ARG A 11 -8.40 -9.31 4.54
N VAL A 12 -8.47 -8.00 4.33
CA VAL A 12 -8.60 -7.46 2.97
C VAL A 12 -7.23 -7.53 2.33
N LYS A 13 -7.09 -8.40 1.32
CA LYS A 13 -5.84 -8.54 0.57
C LYS A 13 -5.38 -7.18 0.06
N PRO A 14 -4.06 -6.90 0.11
CA PRO A 14 -3.54 -5.64 -0.38
C PRO A 14 -3.82 -5.45 -1.88
N GLY A 15 -3.89 -4.19 -2.31
CA GLY A 15 -3.96 -3.86 -3.73
C GLY A 15 -2.68 -4.29 -4.44
N ILE A 16 -2.71 -4.34 -5.78
CA ILE A 16 -1.55 -4.74 -6.59
C ILE A 16 -0.53 -3.60 -6.70
N THR A 17 -0.99 -2.35 -6.78
CA THR A 17 -0.14 -1.15 -6.82
C THR A 17 -0.77 0.04 -6.09
N GLY A 18 0.06 0.93 -5.54
CA GLY A 18 -0.36 2.14 -4.82
C GLY A 18 0.81 2.87 -4.18
N TRP A 19 0.58 4.09 -3.71
CA TRP A 19 1.63 4.93 -3.10
C TRP A 19 2.32 4.24 -1.91
N ALA A 20 1.56 3.56 -1.06
CA ALA A 20 2.11 2.74 0.03
C ALA A 20 3.08 1.65 -0.47
N GLN A 21 2.74 0.97 -1.56
CA GLN A 21 3.55 -0.14 -2.10
C GLN A 21 4.85 0.34 -2.75
N ILE A 22 4.83 1.51 -3.39
CA ILE A 22 6.05 2.14 -3.90
C ILE A 22 6.96 2.57 -2.75
N ASN A 23 6.40 2.93 -1.61
CA ASN A 23 7.14 3.27 -0.39
C ASN A 23 7.54 2.06 0.48
N GLY A 24 7.43 0.83 -0.05
CA GLY A 24 7.94 -0.38 0.61
C GLY A 24 6.93 -1.11 1.50
N TRP A 25 5.69 -0.62 1.60
CA TRP A 25 4.62 -1.25 2.38
C TRP A 25 3.85 -2.26 1.51
N ARG A 26 4.58 -3.23 0.95
CA ARG A 26 4.03 -4.38 0.20
C ARG A 26 3.80 -5.57 1.14
N GLY A 27 2.85 -6.43 0.79
CA GLY A 27 2.56 -7.69 1.50
C GLY A 27 1.32 -7.64 2.40
N GLU A 28 1.00 -8.78 3.00
CA GLU A 28 -0.18 -8.94 3.85
C GLU A 28 -0.10 -7.98 5.07
N THR A 29 -1.25 -7.37 5.38
CA THR A 29 -1.43 -6.44 6.50
C THR A 29 -1.52 -7.21 7.82
N ASP A 30 -0.50 -7.99 8.13
CA ASP A 30 -0.51 -8.91 9.28
C ASP A 30 -0.27 -8.21 10.62
N THR A 31 0.20 -6.97 10.59
CA THR A 31 0.44 -6.16 11.79
C THR A 31 -0.34 -4.85 11.73
N LEU A 32 -0.78 -4.38 12.91
CA LEU A 32 -1.45 -3.08 13.08
C LEU A 32 -0.62 -1.92 12.52
N ASP A 33 0.71 -1.99 12.63
CA ASP A 33 1.59 -0.92 12.15
C ASP A 33 1.65 -0.86 10.63
N LYS A 34 1.65 -2.01 9.93
CA LYS A 34 1.53 -2.04 8.47
C LYS A 34 0.21 -1.44 7.99
N MET A 35 -0.89 -1.71 8.72
CA MET A 35 -2.20 -1.10 8.42
C MET A 35 -2.19 0.41 8.60
N LYS A 36 -1.65 0.90 9.73
CA LYS A 36 -1.54 2.35 10.00
C LYS A 36 -0.74 3.06 8.92
N MET A 37 0.42 2.52 8.55
CA MET A 37 1.27 3.11 7.51
C MET A 37 0.55 3.15 6.17
N ARG A 38 -0.18 2.10 5.80
CA ARG A 38 -0.97 2.10 4.55
C ARG A 38 -2.01 3.21 4.53
N ILE A 39 -2.77 3.35 5.62
CA ILE A 39 -3.76 4.43 5.76
C ILE A 39 -3.09 5.80 5.64
N GLN A 40 -1.91 5.97 6.24
CA GLN A 40 -1.16 7.21 6.15
C GLN A 40 -0.77 7.55 4.69
N TYR A 41 -0.25 6.58 3.95
CA TYR A 41 0.10 6.80 2.54
C TYR A 41 -1.12 7.01 1.64
N ASP A 42 -2.24 6.38 1.93
CA ASP A 42 -3.49 6.62 1.21
C ASP A 42 -3.98 8.06 1.44
N LEU A 43 -3.90 8.56 2.68
CA LEU A 43 -4.21 9.97 3.01
C LEU A 43 -3.23 10.95 2.38
N GLU A 44 -1.94 10.62 2.31
CA GLU A 44 -0.95 11.42 1.58
C GLU A 44 -1.22 11.47 0.09
N TYR A 45 -1.61 10.35 -0.52
CA TYR A 45 -2.00 10.29 -1.92
C TYR A 45 -3.21 11.16 -2.20
N ILE A 46 -4.25 11.10 -1.37
CA ILE A 46 -5.45 11.94 -1.53
C ILE A 46 -5.12 13.42 -1.35
N ARG A 47 -4.30 13.79 -0.36
CA ARG A 47 -3.93 15.18 -0.09
C ARG A 47 -3.08 15.80 -1.20
N ASN A 48 -2.18 15.01 -1.79
CA ASN A 48 -1.25 15.46 -2.82
C ASN A 48 -1.68 15.00 -4.22
N TRP A 49 -2.95 14.60 -4.37
CA TRP A 49 -3.44 13.99 -5.59
C TRP A 49 -3.19 14.90 -6.79
N SER A 50 -2.51 14.33 -7.79
CA SER A 50 -2.23 14.98 -9.05
C SER A 50 -1.99 13.93 -10.13
N LEU A 51 -2.29 14.28 -11.38
CA LEU A 51 -1.98 13.41 -12.53
C LEU A 51 -0.49 13.03 -12.60
N TRP A 52 0.39 13.93 -12.15
CA TRP A 52 1.82 13.65 -12.03
C TRP A 52 2.13 12.55 -11.02
N MET A 53 1.45 12.55 -9.88
CA MET A 53 1.59 11.51 -8.87
C MET A 53 1.13 10.16 -9.41
N ASP A 54 0.05 10.13 -10.21
CA ASP A 54 -0.44 8.93 -10.89
C ASP A 54 0.58 8.39 -11.91
N CYS A 55 1.14 9.25 -12.76
CA CYS A 55 2.22 8.87 -13.68
C CYS A 55 3.44 8.33 -12.93
N ARG A 56 3.84 8.97 -11.83
CA ARG A 56 4.94 8.50 -10.98
C ARG A 56 4.65 7.12 -10.40
N ILE A 57 3.41 6.87 -9.97
CA ILE A 57 3.02 5.56 -9.44
C ILE A 57 3.13 4.49 -10.52
N ILE A 58 2.58 4.74 -11.70
CA ILE A 58 2.61 3.80 -12.83
C ILE A 58 4.06 3.49 -13.24
N LEU A 59 4.90 4.52 -13.44
CA LEU A 59 6.31 4.35 -13.79
C LEU A 59 7.11 3.61 -12.71
N ALA A 60 6.89 3.93 -11.44
CA ALA A 60 7.52 3.23 -10.33
C ALA A 60 7.09 1.76 -10.27
N THR A 61 5.86 1.45 -10.66
CA THR A 61 5.35 0.07 -10.73
C THR A 61 5.98 -0.71 -11.85
N PHE A 62 6.21 -0.12 -13.03
CA PHE A 62 6.98 -0.77 -14.09
C PHE A 62 8.44 -0.99 -13.67
N THR A 63 9.12 0.04 -13.16
CA THR A 63 10.53 -0.10 -12.76
C THR A 63 10.72 -1.10 -11.60
N LYS A 64 9.90 -1.02 -10.54
CA LYS A 64 9.98 -1.96 -9.40
C LYS A 64 9.34 -3.32 -9.66
N GLY A 65 8.45 -3.42 -10.65
CA GLY A 65 7.85 -4.69 -11.09
C GLY A 65 8.79 -5.53 -11.94
N PHE A 66 9.67 -4.88 -12.71
CA PHE A 66 10.69 -5.55 -13.52
C PHE A 66 12.03 -5.76 -12.78
N VAL A 67 12.33 -4.97 -11.73
CA VAL A 67 13.58 -5.08 -10.94
C VAL A 67 13.43 -5.94 -9.68
N GLY A 68 12.21 -6.36 -9.32
CA GLY A 68 11.96 -7.31 -8.24
C GLY A 68 12.10 -8.74 -8.73
N GLN A 69 13.23 -9.39 -8.44
CA GLN A 69 13.28 -10.85 -8.36
C GLN A 69 12.12 -11.32 -7.46
N ASN A 70 11.44 -12.40 -7.87
CA ASN A 70 10.28 -13.05 -7.23
C ASN A 70 8.91 -12.78 -7.87
N ALA A 71 8.82 -12.93 -9.19
CA ALA A 71 7.66 -13.57 -9.79
C ALA A 71 7.88 -15.10 -9.83
N TYR A 72 7.89 -15.71 -8.64
CA TYR A 72 7.61 -17.14 -8.39
C TYR A 72 6.93 -17.24 -7.03
#